data_AF-A0A3M7SBA4-F1
#
_entry.id   AF-A0A3M7SBA4-F1
#
_cell.length_a   1.000
_cell.length_b   1.000
_cell.length_c   1.000
_cell.angle_alpha   90.00
_cell.angle_beta   90.00
_cell.angle_gamma   90.00
#
_symmetry.space_group_name_H-M   'P 1'
#
loop_
_entity.id
_entity.type
_entity.pdbx_description
1 polymer ?
#
loop_
_entity_poly.entity_id
_entity_poly.type
_entity_poly.pdbx_seq_one_letter_code
_entity_poly.pdbx_strand_id
1 'polypeptide(L)'
;MISSSLIDKITDLSVLNSQDMTSDHFPIEASISMGYQLENKSAAKSIPYLSKKIYKTSLPPNIVNLIKERRKNKKGSNLIPNLILNENEFKTNEEKGKCFGELLSSIFKIH
;
A
#
# COMPACT_ATOMS: atom_id res chain seq x y z
N MET A 1 -22.42 25.94 -9.30
CA MET A 1 -23.42 25.02 -9.90
C MET A 1 -22.88 23.60 -9.79
N ILE A 2 -23.71 22.65 -9.35
CA ILE A 2 -23.33 21.23 -9.27
C ILE A 2 -23.68 20.58 -10.62
N SER A 3 -22.79 19.74 -11.16
CA SER A 3 -23.07 18.99 -12.40
C SER A 3 -24.24 18.03 -12.18
N SER A 4 -25.16 17.94 -13.15
CA SER A 4 -26.28 16.98 -13.10
C SER A 4 -25.81 15.53 -12.90
N SER A 5 -24.63 15.20 -13.43
CA SER A 5 -23.98 13.89 -13.26
C SER A 5 -23.60 13.53 -11.82
N LEU A 6 -23.60 14.51 -10.91
CA LEU A 6 -23.18 14.36 -9.52
C LEU A 6 -24.37 14.42 -8.55
N ILE A 7 -25.53 14.93 -8.99
CA ILE A 7 -26.72 15.13 -8.15
C ILE A 7 -27.15 13.80 -7.52
N ASP A 8 -27.24 12.74 -8.32
CA ASP A 8 -27.67 11.41 -7.86
C ASP A 8 -26.62 10.69 -7.00
N LYS A 9 -25.41 11.25 -6.87
CA LYS A 9 -24.32 10.71 -6.05
C LYS A 9 -24.23 11.37 -4.68
N ILE A 10 -24.96 12.46 -4.44
CA ILE A 10 -25.01 13.11 -3.14
C ILE A 10 -25.90 12.28 -2.23
N THR A 11 -25.34 11.76 -1.14
CA THR A 11 -26.06 10.90 -0.20
C THR A 11 -26.60 11.66 0.99
N ASP A 12 -25.95 12.77 1.35
CA ASP A 12 -26.36 13.61 2.46
C ASP A 12 -25.90 15.05 2.24
N LEU A 13 -26.66 16.00 2.77
CA LEU A 13 -26.39 17.44 2.67
C LEU A 13 -26.97 18.12 3.90
N SER A 14 -26.10 18.69 4.74
CA SER A 14 -26.52 19.27 6.02
C SER A 14 -25.79 20.58 6.31
N VAL A 15 -26.47 21.44 7.08
CA VAL A 15 -25.87 22.68 7.59
C VAL A 15 -25.26 22.35 8.95
N LEU A 16 -23.96 22.56 9.09
CA LEU A 16 -23.27 22.35 10.36
C LEU A 16 -23.57 23.53 11.28
N ASN A 17 -24.24 23.24 12.38
CA ASN A 17 -24.43 24.20 13.46
C ASN A 17 -23.22 24.15 14.40
N SER A 18 -22.09 24.70 13.95
CA SER A 18 -20.95 24.92 14.84
C SER A 18 -21.27 26.12 15.75
N GLN A 19 -21.16 25.94 17.07
CA GLN A 19 -21.41 27.00 18.05
C GLN A 19 -20.33 28.09 18.09
N ASP A 20 -19.30 28.00 17.25
CA ASP A 20 -18.27 29.03 17.12
C ASP A 20 -18.80 30.21 16.30
N MET A 21 -19.16 31.28 17.01
CA MET A 21 -19.68 32.56 16.47
C MET A 21 -18.59 33.42 15.80
N THR A 22 -17.59 32.78 15.19
CA THR A 22 -16.46 33.46 14.54
C THR A 22 -16.78 33.93 13.11
N SER A 23 -17.97 33.56 12.61
CA SER A 23 -18.48 33.81 11.26
C SER A 23 -20.01 34.03 11.34
N ASP A 24 -20.55 34.89 10.48
CA ASP A 24 -21.99 35.09 10.27
C ASP A 24 -22.61 34.04 9.33
N HIS A 25 -21.80 33.12 8.82
CA HIS A 25 -22.18 32.01 7.97
C HIS A 25 -22.00 30.65 8.65
N PHE A 26 -22.98 29.76 8.46
CA PHE A 26 -22.89 28.35 8.86
C PHE A 26 -22.19 27.51 7.79
N PRO A 27 -21.25 26.62 8.15
CA PRO A 27 -20.68 25.67 7.21
C PRO A 27 -21.74 24.71 6.66
N ILE A 28 -21.59 24.27 5.42
CA ILE A 28 -22.45 23.28 4.77
C ILE A 28 -21.60 22.06 4.44
N GLU A 29 -22.03 20.89 4.88
CA GLU A 29 -21.40 19.61 4.59
C GLU A 29 -22.22 18.82 3.56
N ALA A 30 -21.53 18.11 2.67
CA ALA A 30 -22.14 17.24 1.68
C ALA A 30 -21.35 15.94 1.55
N SER A 31 -22.05 14.81 1.57
CA SER A 31 -21.47 13.49 1.32
C SER A 31 -21.72 13.07 -0.12
N ILE A 32 -20.67 12.61 -0.80
CA ILE A 32 -20.75 12.16 -2.20
C ILE A 32 -20.25 10.72 -2.28
N SER A 33 -21.12 9.82 -2.73
CA SER A 33 -20.76 8.43 -3.00
C SER A 33 -20.02 8.32 -4.33
N MET A 34 -18.78 7.83 -4.27
CA MET A 34 -17.98 7.53 -5.45
C MET A 34 -17.56 6.07 -5.46
N GLY A 35 -18.17 5.29 -6.36
CA GLY A 35 -17.67 3.96 -6.69
C GLY A 35 -16.33 4.11 -7.42
N TYR A 36 -15.26 3.52 -6.87
CA TYR A 36 -13.98 3.42 -7.53
C TYR A 36 -13.84 2.02 -8.15
N GLN A 37 -13.56 1.94 -9.45
CA GLN A 37 -13.02 0.70 -10.02
C GLN A 37 -11.52 0.67 -9.75
N LEU A 38 -11.12 -0.11 -8.75
CA LEU A 38 -9.71 -0.41 -8.55
C LEU A 38 -9.28 -1.40 -9.64
N GLU A 39 -8.85 -0.89 -10.79
CA GLU A 39 -8.16 -1.72 -11.78
C GLU A 39 -6.86 -2.23 -11.16
N ASN A 40 -6.90 -3.45 -10.63
CA ASN A 40 -5.69 -4.21 -10.36
C ASN A 40 -4.96 -4.41 -11.69
N LYS A 41 -3.89 -3.63 -11.92
CA LYS A 41 -2.95 -3.80 -13.05
C LYS A 41 -2.14 -5.11 -12.95
N SER A 42 -2.65 -6.17 -12.32
CA SER A 42 -1.99 -7.48 -12.23
C SER A 42 -2.54 -8.52 -13.22
N ALA A 43 -3.58 -8.19 -14.00
CA ALA A 43 -3.91 -8.97 -15.19
C ALA A 43 -2.91 -8.61 -16.30
N ALA A 44 -2.18 -9.60 -16.80
CA ALA A 44 -1.12 -9.48 -17.79
C ALA A 44 -1.54 -8.67 -19.04
N LYS A 45 -1.27 -7.37 -19.03
CA LYS A 45 -1.39 -6.49 -20.21
C LYS A 45 -0.08 -6.63 -20.99
N SER A 46 -0.16 -7.15 -22.22
CA SER A 46 0.97 -7.21 -23.15
C SER A 46 1.60 -5.82 -23.27
N ILE A 47 2.92 -5.76 -23.13
CA ILE A 47 3.68 -4.51 -23.10
C ILE A 47 3.61 -3.86 -24.49
N PRO A 48 3.15 -2.60 -24.64
CA PRO A 48 3.24 -1.92 -25.91
C PRO A 48 4.71 -1.61 -26.21
N TYR A 49 5.20 -2.18 -27.30
CA TYR A 49 6.54 -1.95 -27.83
C TYR A 49 6.60 -0.55 -28.46
N LEU A 50 7.07 0.46 -27.70
CA LEU A 50 8.14 1.38 -28.11
C LEU A 50 8.43 2.42 -27.02
N SER A 51 9.55 2.26 -26.34
CA SER A 51 10.41 3.40 -26.01
C SER A 51 11.84 2.86 -26.08
N LYS A 52 12.74 3.58 -26.76
CA LYS A 52 14.18 3.31 -26.71
C LYS A 52 14.67 3.59 -25.30
N LYS A 53 14.37 2.69 -24.37
CA LYS A 53 14.98 2.63 -23.06
C LYS A 53 16.42 2.19 -23.32
N ILE A 54 17.40 3.04 -23.03
CA ILE A 54 18.80 2.62 -23.00
C ILE A 54 18.90 1.61 -21.85
N TYR A 55 18.65 0.34 -22.14
CA TYR A 55 19.13 -0.72 -21.28
C TYR A 55 20.64 -0.66 -21.43
N LYS A 56 21.36 -0.22 -20.39
CA LYS A 56 22.75 -0.65 -20.29
C LYS A 56 22.66 -2.17 -20.23
N THR A 57 23.06 -2.78 -21.34
CA THR A 57 23.06 -4.22 -21.57
C THR A 57 23.86 -4.88 -20.47
N SER A 58 23.17 -5.66 -19.64
CA SER A 58 23.72 -6.43 -18.52
C SER A 58 24.26 -5.61 -17.34
N LEU A 59 23.89 -6.07 -16.14
CA LEU A 59 24.56 -5.66 -14.91
C LEU A 59 26.04 -6.04 -15.00
N PRO A 60 26.97 -5.24 -14.42
CA PRO A 60 28.38 -5.59 -14.38
C PRO A 60 28.61 -7.02 -13.85
N PRO A 61 29.59 -7.77 -14.37
CA PRO A 61 29.83 -9.17 -13.98
C PRO A 61 29.96 -9.38 -12.47
N ASN A 62 30.54 -8.42 -11.74
CA ASN A 62 30.63 -8.44 -10.28
C ASN A 62 29.25 -8.49 -9.61
N ILE A 63 28.32 -7.62 -10.03
CA ILE A 63 26.93 -7.60 -9.53
C ILE A 63 26.21 -8.91 -9.88
N VAL A 64 26.39 -9.41 -11.11
CA VAL A 64 25.77 -10.66 -11.55
C VAL A 64 26.27 -11.85 -10.73
N ASN A 65 27.58 -11.92 -10.47
CA ASN A 65 28.20 -12.98 -9.67
C ASN A 65 27.74 -12.90 -8.22
N LEU A 66 27.69 -11.70 -7.65
CA LEU A 66 27.16 -11.47 -6.31
C LEU A 66 25.70 -11.95 -6.17
N ILE A 67 24.85 -11.68 -7.17
CA ILE A 67 23.46 -12.17 -7.21
C ILE A 67 23.43 -13.70 -7.33
N LYS A 68 24.28 -14.29 -8.18
CA LYS A 68 24.35 -15.75 -8.35
C LYS A 68 24.80 -16.44 -7.05
N GLU A 69 25.82 -15.92 -6.37
CA GLU A 69 26.28 -16.44 -5.07
C GLU A 69 25.16 -16.36 -4.02
N ARG A 70 24.46 -15.22 -3.92
CA ARG A 70 23.30 -15.09 -3.01
C ARG A 70 22.15 -16.03 -3.36
N ARG A 71 21.95 -16.35 -4.64
CA ARG A 71 20.90 -17.29 -5.09
C ARG A 71 21.28 -18.75 -4.92
N LYS A 72 22.57 -19.12 -5.01
CA LYS A 72 23.04 -20.48 -4.73
C LYS A 72 22.70 -20.90 -3.29
N ASN A 73 22.82 -19.98 -2.34
CA ASN A 73 22.43 -20.21 -0.94
C ASN A 73 20.91 -20.33 -0.71
N LYS A 74 20.08 -20.01 -1.71
CA LYS A 74 18.61 -20.11 -1.65
C LYS A 74 18.06 -21.42 -2.23
N LYS A 75 18.92 -22.31 -2.75
CA LYS A 75 18.51 -23.60 -3.32
C LYS A 75 18.21 -24.70 -2.28
N GLY A 76 18.18 -24.36 -0.99
CA GLY A 76 17.73 -25.25 0.08
C GLY A 76 16.55 -24.62 0.81
N SER A 77 15.35 -25.15 0.56
CA SER A 77 14.07 -24.80 1.18
C SER A 77 13.41 -23.48 0.70
N ASN A 78 12.16 -23.60 0.25
CA ASN A 78 11.24 -22.47 0.01
C ASN A 78 10.79 -21.81 1.34
N LEU A 79 11.57 -21.96 2.42
CA LEU A 79 11.20 -21.52 3.75
C LEU A 79 11.69 -20.08 3.92
N ILE A 80 10.77 -19.20 4.27
CA ILE A 80 11.08 -17.87 4.79
C ILE A 80 12.04 -18.07 5.97
N PRO A 81 13.15 -17.30 6.07
CA PRO A 81 14.06 -17.40 7.21
C PRO A 81 13.31 -17.40 8.54
N ASN A 82 13.79 -18.20 9.51
CA ASN A 82 13.24 -18.17 10.86
C ASN A 82 13.46 -16.75 11.42
N LEU A 83 12.38 -16.18 11.94
CA LEU A 83 12.44 -14.86 12.56
C LEU A 83 12.90 -15.11 14.00
N ILE A 84 13.94 -14.41 14.44
CA ILE A 84 14.41 -14.46 15.82
C ILE A 84 14.27 -13.06 16.39
N LEU A 85 13.54 -12.93 17.50
CA LEU A 85 13.42 -11.68 18.24
C LEU A 85 13.60 -12.01 19.72
N ASN A 86 14.56 -11.35 20.39
CA ASN A 86 14.83 -11.54 21.82
C ASN A 86 15.00 -13.01 22.20
N GLU A 87 15.84 -13.74 21.46
CA GLU A 87 16.13 -15.18 21.65
C GLU A 87 14.95 -16.13 21.34
N ASN A 88 13.76 -15.60 21.02
CA ASN A 88 12.61 -16.40 20.63
C ASN A 88 12.59 -16.62 19.11
N GLU A 89 12.52 -17.88 18.69
CA GLU A 89 12.43 -18.29 17.29
C GLU A 89 10.96 -18.49 16.88
N PHE A 90 10.50 -17.72 15.88
CA PHE A 90 9.16 -17.83 15.30
C PHE A 90 9.24 -18.66 14.02
N LYS A 91 8.67 -19.86 14.05
CA LYS A 91 8.78 -20.83 12.96
C LYS A 91 7.59 -20.74 12.02
N THR A 92 6.40 -20.53 12.56
CA THR A 92 5.17 -20.49 11.75
C THR A 92 4.90 -19.09 11.18
N ASN A 93 4.19 -19.02 10.06
CA ASN A 93 3.82 -17.73 9.47
C ASN A 93 2.83 -16.95 10.34
N GLU A 94 2.00 -17.65 11.11
CA GLU A 94 1.04 -17.04 12.03
C GLU A 94 1.75 -16.37 13.21
N GLU A 95 2.71 -17.06 13.82
CA GLU A 95 3.60 -16.52 14.85
C GLU A 95 4.33 -15.26 14.38
N LYS A 96 4.92 -15.32 13.18
CA LYS A 96 5.59 -14.16 12.56
C LYS A 96 4.61 -13.01 12.38
N GLY A 97 3.42 -13.28 11.85
CA GLY A 97 2.37 -12.28 11.63
C GLY A 97 1.94 -11.57 12.92
N LYS A 98 1.73 -12.31 14.00
CA LYS A 98 1.40 -11.75 15.32
C LYS A 98 2.52 -10.85 15.86
N CYS A 99 3.76 -11.35 15.82
CA CYS A 99 4.94 -10.60 16.26
C CYS A 99 5.10 -9.27 15.51
N PHE A 100 4.95 -9.28 14.18
CA PHE A 100 4.96 -8.04 13.40
C PHE A 100 3.78 -7.12 13.72
N GLY A 101 2.57 -7.68 13.90
CA GLY A 101 1.38 -6.91 14.25
C GLY A 101 1.51 -6.17 15.57
N GLU A 102 2.02 -6.82 16.61
CA GLU A 102 2.28 -6.21 17.92
C GLU A 102 3.35 -5.11 17.84
N LEU A 103 4.45 -5.39 17.13
CA LEU A 103 5.52 -4.41 16.92
C LEU A 103 5.00 -3.16 16.23
N LEU A 104 4.22 -3.32 15.15
CA LEU A 104 3.62 -2.20 14.43
C LEU A 104 2.59 -1.47 15.29
N SER A 105 1.76 -2.18 16.04
CA SER A 105 0.82 -1.57 16.98
C SER A 105 1.54 -0.73 18.03
N SER A 106 2.68 -1.18 18.53
CA SER A 106 3.52 -0.41 19.46
C SER A 106 4.12 0.85 18.81
N ILE A 107 4.68 0.72 17.60
CA ILE A 107 5.31 1.85 16.87
C ILE A 107 4.28 2.92 16.50
N PHE A 108 3.09 2.51 16.08
CA PHE A 108 2.05 3.40 15.57
C PHE A 108 0.94 3.70 16.58
N LYS A 109 1.10 3.33 17.85
CA LYS A 109 0.22 3.81 18.92
C LYS A 109 0.45 5.32 19.08
N ILE A 110 -0.51 6.09 18.55
CA ILE A 110 -0.59 7.53 18.77
C ILE A 110 -1.02 7.74 20.23
N HIS A 111 -0.25 8.56 20.95
CA HIS A 111 -0.38 8.83 22.38
C HIS A 111 -1.59 9.73 22.70
#